data_AF-A0A8J3W2U2-F1
#
_entry.id   AF-A0A8J3W2U2-F1
#
_cell.length_a   1.000
_cell.length_b   1.000
_cell.length_c   1.000
_cell.angle_alpha   90.00
_cell.angle_beta   90.00
_cell.angle_gamma   90.00
#
_symmetry.space_group_name_H-M   'P 1'
#
loop_
_entity.id
_entity.type
_entity.pdbx_description
1 polymer ?
#
loop_
_entity_poly.entity_id
_entity_poly.type
_entity_poly.pdbx_seq_one_letter_code
_entity_poly.pdbx_strand_id
1 'polypeptide(L)'
;MPRRHPEEAAFPPRARFPSRPRPPARTRPPRRSGLLSRTRLPLYARIARYGFRRHSAYRAAALAGAFTNTVFGILRAYVLIALWQARPGLAGYDVADAVTFCFLSQAFIGPMQLFGGGLQLAERVRGGDIAVDLARPASLQAWNLADDLGRAAYLLLLRSVPPTLVGAALFGVVFPADPAVWGFFAVSFLLGVIVSFGWRYLVALSSFWIVDDRGTQSLSLVLMMFFSGMVLPLNLFPGWLGALAQSLPWAAMVQIPADVYLGKRDVPQALALQLLWAAALLALGALATRAARRKVVVQGG
;
A
#
# COMPACT_ATOMS: atom_id res chain seq x y z
N MET A 1 17.04 45.43 -88.70
CA MET A 1 16.59 44.75 -87.46
C MET A 1 17.03 45.62 -86.30
N PRO A 2 16.11 46.35 -85.65
CA PRO A 2 15.51 45.82 -84.43
C PRO A 2 14.04 46.22 -84.13
N ARG A 3 13.38 45.29 -83.45
CA ARG A 3 12.39 45.40 -82.36
C ARG A 3 11.10 46.22 -82.57
N ARG A 4 10.04 45.45 -82.85
CA ARG A 4 8.62 45.76 -82.64
C ARG A 4 8.34 46.14 -81.18
N HIS A 5 7.60 47.22 -80.97
CA HIS A 5 6.84 47.49 -79.75
C HIS A 5 5.65 46.52 -79.64
N PRO A 6 5.34 45.99 -78.45
CA PRO A 6 4.00 45.51 -78.15
C PRO A 6 3.25 46.43 -77.17
N GLU A 7 2.02 46.70 -77.59
CA GLU A 7 0.84 47.29 -76.97
C GLU A 7 0.69 47.19 -75.44
N GLU A 8 0.23 48.30 -74.85
CA GLU A 8 -0.40 48.36 -73.52
C GLU A 8 -1.63 47.43 -73.46
N ALA A 9 -1.54 46.39 -72.64
CA ALA A 9 -2.69 45.58 -72.26
C ALA A 9 -3.50 46.29 -71.17
N ALA A 10 -4.71 46.72 -71.52
CA ALA A 10 -5.70 47.24 -70.59
C ALA A 10 -6.14 46.15 -69.58
N PHE A 11 -6.06 46.46 -68.29
CA PHE A 11 -6.56 45.60 -67.20
C PHE A 11 -8.11 45.56 -67.21
N PRO A 12 -8.74 44.37 -67.11
CA PRO A 12 -10.18 44.27 -66.92
C PRO A 12 -10.60 44.62 -65.47
N PRO A 13 -11.86 45.05 -65.25
CA PRO A 13 -12.33 45.49 -63.93
C PRO A 13 -12.40 44.33 -62.92
N ARG A 14 -12.02 44.63 -61.66
CA ARG A 14 -12.03 43.69 -60.53
C ARG A 14 -13.44 43.11 -60.31
N ALA A 15 -13.55 41.78 -60.36
CA ALA A 15 -14.75 41.06 -59.95
C ALA A 15 -15.07 41.32 -58.46
N ARG A 16 -16.30 41.76 -58.17
CA ARG A 16 -16.82 41.86 -56.80
C ARG A 16 -17.04 40.46 -56.23
N PHE A 17 -16.26 40.09 -55.21
CA PHE A 17 -16.52 38.89 -54.42
C PHE A 17 -17.83 39.05 -53.61
N PRO A 18 -18.71 38.04 -53.55
CA PRO A 18 -19.86 38.07 -52.66
C PRO A 18 -19.42 38.06 -51.19
N SER A 19 -20.05 38.90 -50.38
CA SER A 19 -19.81 39.02 -48.94
C SER A 19 -20.05 37.69 -48.23
N ARG A 20 -19.08 37.25 -47.42
CA ARG A 20 -19.18 36.05 -46.58
C ARG A 20 -20.44 36.11 -45.68
N PRO A 21 -21.19 35.01 -45.51
CA PRO A 21 -22.31 34.98 -44.58
C PRO A 21 -21.82 35.17 -43.13
N ARG A 22 -22.57 35.93 -42.34
CA ARG A 22 -22.30 36.19 -40.92
C ARG A 22 -22.27 34.86 -40.13
N PRO A 23 -21.33 34.66 -39.20
CA PRO A 23 -21.32 33.48 -38.35
C PRO A 23 -22.58 33.46 -37.46
N PRO A 24 -23.16 32.29 -37.18
CA PRO A 24 -24.33 32.19 -36.31
C PRO A 24 -24.01 32.67 -34.89
N ALA A 25 -25.00 33.29 -34.25
CA ALA A 25 -24.88 33.80 -32.90
C ALA A 25 -24.42 32.70 -31.94
N ARG A 26 -23.35 32.97 -31.18
CA ARG A 26 -22.84 32.08 -30.13
C ARG A 26 -23.92 31.89 -29.08
N THR A 27 -24.61 30.75 -29.11
CA THR A 27 -25.46 30.31 -28.00
C THR A 27 -24.57 30.10 -26.78
N ARG A 28 -24.82 30.86 -25.72
CA ARG A 28 -24.14 30.67 -24.42
C ARG A 28 -24.38 29.21 -23.99
N PRO A 29 -23.35 28.46 -23.54
CA PRO A 29 -23.58 27.14 -22.99
C PRO A 29 -24.54 27.26 -21.80
N PRO A 30 -25.48 26.31 -21.63
CA PRO A 30 -26.39 26.35 -20.49
C PRO A 30 -25.58 26.34 -19.21
N ARG A 31 -25.89 27.27 -18.30
CA ARG A 31 -25.39 27.27 -16.91
C ARG A 31 -25.64 25.87 -16.35
N ARG A 32 -24.56 25.16 -16.01
CA ARG A 32 -24.63 23.89 -15.26
C ARG A 32 -25.06 24.20 -13.83
N SER A 33 -26.31 24.59 -13.64
CA SER A 33 -26.99 24.62 -12.35
C SER A 33 -27.63 23.26 -12.10
N GLY A 34 -27.20 22.59 -11.03
CA GLY A 34 -28.01 21.55 -10.38
C GLY A 34 -27.91 20.14 -10.93
N LEU A 35 -26.71 19.53 -10.95
CA LEU A 35 -26.61 18.07 -10.86
C LEU A 35 -26.42 17.67 -9.40
N LEU A 36 -27.55 17.64 -8.70
CA LEU A 36 -27.95 16.69 -7.67
C LEU A 36 -26.81 16.02 -6.90
N SER A 37 -26.75 16.37 -5.62
CA SER A 37 -26.00 15.74 -4.54
C SER A 37 -26.33 14.24 -4.42
N ARG A 38 -25.78 13.42 -5.29
CA ARG A 38 -25.39 12.06 -4.88
C ARG A 38 -24.24 12.25 -3.90
N THR A 39 -24.32 11.68 -2.71
CA THR A 39 -23.23 11.65 -1.72
C THR A 39 -21.96 11.13 -2.39
N ARG A 40 -21.15 12.07 -2.91
CA ARG A 40 -19.96 11.78 -3.68
C ARG A 40 -18.92 11.35 -2.66
N LEU A 41 -18.66 10.03 -2.57
CA LEU A 41 -17.51 9.51 -1.83
C LEU A 41 -16.28 10.37 -2.15
N PRO A 42 -15.51 10.82 -1.13
CA PRO A 42 -14.25 11.50 -1.34
C PRO A 42 -13.36 10.72 -2.31
N LEU A 43 -12.52 11.41 -3.09
CA LEU A 43 -11.69 10.80 -4.15
C LEU A 43 -10.97 9.53 -3.67
N TYR A 44 -10.28 9.62 -2.53
CA TYR A 44 -9.51 8.52 -1.95
C TYR A 44 -10.36 7.34 -1.49
N ALA A 45 -11.58 7.58 -1.00
CA ALA A 45 -12.50 6.49 -0.66
C ALA A 45 -12.94 5.70 -1.91
N ARG A 46 -13.07 6.36 -3.07
CA ARG A 46 -13.34 5.67 -4.34
C ARG A 46 -12.14 4.86 -4.82
N ILE A 47 -10.94 5.37 -4.63
CA ILE A 47 -9.70 4.67 -4.97
C ILE A 47 -9.55 3.42 -4.10
N ALA A 48 -9.80 3.52 -2.79
CA ALA A 48 -9.81 2.35 -1.92
C ALA A 48 -10.86 1.32 -2.33
N ARG A 49 -12.09 1.75 -2.65
CA ARG A 49 -13.12 0.86 -3.19
C ARG A 49 -12.71 0.22 -4.52
N TYR A 50 -12.03 0.98 -5.37
CA TYR A 50 -11.49 0.46 -6.63
C TYR A 50 -10.41 -0.60 -6.38
N GLY A 51 -9.45 -0.32 -5.50
CA GLY A 51 -8.40 -1.27 -5.11
C GLY A 51 -8.98 -2.58 -4.57
N PHE A 52 -10.00 -2.50 -3.71
CA PHE A 52 -10.74 -3.68 -3.23
C PHE A 52 -11.36 -4.47 -4.39
N ARG A 53 -12.11 -3.80 -5.28
CA ARG A 53 -12.77 -4.46 -6.42
C ARG A 53 -11.77 -5.07 -7.40
N ARG A 54 -10.66 -4.40 -7.66
CA ARG A 54 -9.59 -4.89 -8.54
C ARG A 54 -9.03 -6.22 -8.01
N HIS A 55 -8.75 -6.31 -6.72
CA HIS A 55 -8.25 -7.55 -6.12
C HIS A 55 -9.33 -8.64 -6.00
N SER A 56 -10.60 -8.25 -5.92
CA SER A 56 -11.73 -9.20 -5.94
C SER A 56 -11.89 -9.97 -7.23
N ALA A 57 -11.26 -9.55 -8.34
CA ALA A 57 -11.20 -10.34 -9.56
C ALA A 57 -10.31 -11.60 -9.41
N TYR A 58 -9.34 -11.59 -8.50
CA TYR A 58 -8.33 -12.63 -8.32
C TYR A 58 -8.59 -13.51 -7.09
N ARG A 59 -9.84 -13.98 -6.94
CA ARG A 59 -10.28 -14.77 -5.76
C ARG A 59 -9.51 -16.07 -5.61
N ALA A 60 -9.27 -16.79 -6.71
CA ALA A 60 -8.53 -18.05 -6.68
C ALA A 60 -7.10 -17.86 -6.14
N ALA A 61 -6.41 -16.80 -6.55
CA ALA A 61 -5.08 -16.48 -6.03
C ALA A 61 -5.11 -16.12 -4.53
N ALA A 62 -6.12 -15.38 -4.07
CA ALA A 62 -6.29 -15.07 -2.66
C ALA A 62 -6.53 -16.32 -1.81
N LEU A 63 -7.40 -17.24 -2.28
CA LEU A 63 -7.69 -18.51 -1.61
C LEU A 63 -6.51 -19.47 -1.62
N ALA A 64 -5.78 -19.56 -2.74
CA ALA A 64 -4.53 -20.33 -2.80
C ALA A 64 -3.50 -19.79 -1.79
N GLY A 65 -3.35 -18.46 -1.72
CA GLY A 65 -2.51 -17.82 -0.71
C GLY A 65 -2.99 -18.08 0.73
N ALA A 66 -4.29 -18.15 0.96
CA ALA A 66 -4.85 -18.51 2.26
C ALA A 66 -4.51 -19.96 2.63
N PHE A 67 -4.69 -20.89 1.70
CA PHE A 67 -4.32 -22.29 1.87
C PHE A 67 -2.83 -22.45 2.21
N THR A 68 -1.94 -21.80 1.45
CA THR A 68 -0.51 -21.82 1.74
C THR A 68 -0.20 -21.28 3.13
N ASN A 69 -0.76 -20.12 3.50
CA ASN A 69 -0.57 -19.54 4.83
C ASN A 69 -1.06 -20.48 5.94
N THR A 70 -2.18 -21.19 5.73
CA THR A 70 -2.70 -22.18 6.67
C THR A 70 -1.73 -23.36 6.83
N VAL A 71 -1.25 -23.95 5.74
CA VAL A 71 -0.31 -25.09 5.79
C VAL A 71 0.97 -24.69 6.52
N PHE A 72 1.57 -23.55 6.18
CA PHE A 72 2.75 -23.04 6.88
C PHE A 72 2.46 -22.64 8.33
N GLY A 73 1.24 -22.19 8.63
CA GLY A 73 0.77 -21.94 10.00
C GLY A 73 0.75 -23.20 10.85
N ILE A 74 0.18 -24.29 10.33
CA ILE A 74 0.16 -25.61 10.98
C ILE A 74 1.59 -26.09 11.24
N LEU A 75 2.46 -26.05 10.23
CA LEU A 75 3.86 -26.47 10.37
C LEU A 75 4.59 -25.66 11.44
N ARG A 76 4.48 -24.32 11.41
CA ARG A 76 5.09 -23.46 12.43
C ARG A 76 4.47 -23.67 13.82
N ALA A 77 3.18 -23.94 13.92
CA ALA A 77 2.53 -24.20 15.19
C ALA A 77 3.15 -25.41 15.89
N TYR A 78 3.39 -26.52 15.20
CA TYR A 78 4.06 -27.69 15.78
C TYR A 78 5.49 -27.37 16.26
N VAL A 79 6.26 -26.60 15.49
CA VAL A 79 7.60 -26.17 15.90
C VAL A 79 7.54 -25.32 17.17
N LEU A 80 6.60 -24.38 17.24
CA LEU A 80 6.45 -23.50 18.40
C LEU A 80 5.92 -24.26 19.63
N ILE A 81 5.01 -25.20 19.46
CA ILE A 81 4.55 -26.09 20.53
C ILE A 81 5.74 -26.86 21.10
N ALA A 82 6.54 -27.51 20.24
CA ALA A 82 7.71 -28.25 20.69
C ALA A 82 8.70 -27.37 21.46
N LEU A 83 8.94 -26.15 20.96
CA LEU A 83 9.83 -25.18 21.62
C LEU A 83 9.31 -24.74 23.00
N TRP A 84 8.03 -24.39 23.11
CA TRP A 84 7.45 -23.92 24.38
C TRP A 84 7.20 -25.05 25.38
N GLN A 85 7.01 -26.29 24.93
CA GLN A 85 7.02 -27.47 25.81
C GLN A 85 8.42 -27.74 26.37
N ALA A 86 9.47 -27.57 25.56
CA ALA A 86 10.85 -27.71 26.01
C ALA A 86 11.30 -26.55 26.93
N ARG A 87 10.73 -25.34 26.75
CA ARG A 87 11.03 -24.14 27.53
C ARG A 87 9.75 -23.41 27.93
N PRO A 88 9.05 -23.85 28.98
CA PRO A 88 7.82 -23.20 29.42
C PRO A 88 8.04 -21.74 29.83
N GLY A 89 7.07 -20.87 29.51
CA GLY A 89 7.10 -19.44 29.88
C GLY A 89 8.11 -18.58 29.12
N LEU A 90 8.68 -19.10 28.02
CA LEU A 90 9.67 -18.40 27.20
C LEU A 90 9.12 -17.04 26.75
N ALA A 91 9.85 -15.96 27.09
CA ALA A 91 9.53 -14.59 26.70
C ALA A 91 8.10 -14.10 27.06
N GLY A 92 7.54 -14.59 28.17
CA GLY A 92 6.23 -14.16 28.68
C GLY A 92 5.04 -14.73 27.92
N TYR A 93 5.27 -15.67 27.00
CA TYR A 93 4.24 -16.40 26.26
C TYR A 93 4.07 -17.79 26.86
N ASP A 94 2.83 -18.24 26.94
CA ASP A 94 2.54 -19.67 27.03
C ASP A 94 2.46 -20.31 25.62
N VAL A 95 2.17 -21.62 25.58
CA VAL A 95 2.05 -22.35 24.31
C VAL A 95 0.90 -21.80 23.45
N ALA A 96 -0.22 -21.43 24.08
CA ALA A 96 -1.40 -20.94 23.37
C ALA A 96 -1.17 -19.54 22.77
N ASP A 97 -0.45 -18.67 23.50
CA ASP A 97 0.04 -17.38 23.04
C ASP A 97 0.93 -17.54 21.81
N ALA A 98 1.91 -18.44 21.87
CA ALA A 98 2.86 -18.68 20.78
C ALA A 98 2.16 -19.20 19.51
N VAL A 99 1.19 -20.10 19.66
CA VAL A 99 0.40 -20.61 18.52
C VAL A 99 -0.54 -19.54 17.98
N THR A 100 -1.19 -18.76 18.84
CA THR A 100 -2.03 -17.63 18.45
C THR A 100 -1.24 -16.60 17.65
N PHE A 101 -0.08 -16.21 18.17
CA PHE A 101 0.87 -15.33 17.49
C PHE A 101 1.27 -15.88 16.11
N CYS A 102 1.52 -17.20 15.99
CA CYS A 102 1.84 -17.83 14.72
C CYS A 102 0.74 -17.61 13.68
N PHE A 103 -0.52 -17.93 14.03
CA PHE A 103 -1.64 -17.80 13.10
C PHE A 103 -1.97 -16.34 12.78
N LEU A 104 -1.83 -15.42 13.73
CA LEU A 104 -1.93 -13.98 13.46
C LEU A 104 -0.84 -13.52 12.48
N SER A 105 0.40 -13.95 12.69
CA SER A 105 1.51 -13.63 11.78
C SER A 105 1.24 -14.13 10.35
N GLN A 106 0.72 -15.36 10.21
CA GLN A 106 0.29 -15.91 8.91
C GLN A 106 -0.86 -15.10 8.29
N ALA A 107 -1.81 -14.69 9.12
CA ALA A 107 -2.94 -13.88 8.70
C ALA A 107 -2.49 -12.50 8.17
N PHE A 108 -1.43 -11.92 8.72
CA PHE A 108 -0.98 -10.56 8.37
C PHE A 108 -0.17 -10.48 7.06
N ILE A 109 0.38 -11.60 6.57
CA ILE A 109 1.21 -11.66 5.33
C ILE A 109 0.53 -10.95 4.16
N GLY A 110 -0.75 -11.25 3.90
CA GLY A 110 -1.48 -10.73 2.75
C GLY A 110 -1.74 -9.22 2.85
N PRO A 111 -2.48 -8.76 3.88
CA PRO A 111 -2.79 -7.34 4.05
C PRO A 111 -1.56 -6.45 4.08
N MET A 112 -0.51 -6.87 4.79
CA MET A 112 0.71 -6.09 4.97
C MET A 112 1.80 -6.38 3.92
N GLN A 113 1.57 -7.29 2.97
CA GLN A 113 2.54 -7.67 1.92
C GLN A 113 3.94 -7.91 2.51
N LEU A 114 4.03 -8.78 3.52
CA LEU A 114 5.27 -8.97 4.29
C LEU A 114 6.44 -9.50 3.45
N PHE A 115 6.16 -10.09 2.29
CA PHE A 115 7.17 -10.58 1.35
C PHE A 115 7.49 -9.57 0.23
N GLY A 116 7.08 -8.31 0.39
CA GLY A 116 7.21 -7.27 -0.63
C GLY A 116 6.05 -7.27 -1.63
N GLY A 117 6.08 -6.30 -2.53
CA GLY A 117 5.06 -6.11 -3.57
C GLY A 117 3.82 -5.33 -3.12
N GLY A 118 2.74 -5.51 -3.89
CA GLY A 118 1.46 -4.81 -3.70
C GLY A 118 1.42 -3.35 -4.19
N LEU A 119 2.57 -2.77 -4.52
CA LEU A 119 2.69 -1.47 -5.18
C LEU A 119 3.28 -1.68 -6.58
N GLN A 120 2.70 -1.01 -7.58
CA GLN A 120 3.15 -1.10 -8.98
C GLN A 120 4.09 0.06 -9.36
N LEU A 121 4.63 0.76 -8.35
CA LEU A 121 5.31 2.03 -8.56
C LEU A 121 6.67 1.85 -9.23
N ALA A 122 7.42 0.81 -8.86
CA ALA A 122 8.74 0.53 -9.43
C ALA A 122 8.65 0.17 -10.92
N GLU A 123 7.66 -0.65 -11.30
CA GLU A 123 7.40 -1.03 -12.69
C GLU A 123 7.01 0.20 -13.53
N ARG A 124 6.19 1.09 -12.98
CA ARG A 124 5.75 2.31 -13.68
C ARG A 124 6.84 3.36 -13.80
N VAL A 125 7.79 3.39 -12.86
CA VAL A 125 9.01 4.22 -13.00
C VAL A 125 9.86 3.70 -14.16
N ARG A 126 10.11 2.39 -14.21
CA ARG A 126 10.88 1.77 -15.30
C ARG A 126 10.21 1.90 -16.66
N GLY A 127 8.89 1.76 -16.72
CA GLY A 127 8.11 1.86 -17.94
C GLY A 127 7.80 3.30 -18.39
N GLY A 128 8.19 4.33 -17.62
CA GLY A 128 7.89 5.74 -17.93
C GLY A 128 6.45 6.19 -17.63
N ASP A 129 5.53 5.25 -17.40
CA ASP A 129 4.12 5.52 -17.03
C ASP A 129 3.96 6.37 -15.77
N ILE A 130 5.01 6.49 -14.95
CA ILE A 130 5.04 7.35 -13.78
C ILE A 130 4.83 8.82 -14.13
N ALA A 131 5.19 9.27 -15.33
CA ALA A 131 4.98 10.65 -15.78
C ALA A 131 3.49 11.02 -15.74
N VAL A 132 2.62 10.09 -16.16
CA VAL A 132 1.17 10.26 -16.14
C VAL A 132 0.65 10.40 -14.71
N ASP A 133 1.21 9.66 -13.75
CA ASP A 133 0.79 9.78 -12.34
C ASP A 133 1.22 11.09 -11.72
N LEU A 134 2.44 11.54 -12.03
CA LEU A 134 2.98 12.78 -11.49
C LEU A 134 2.26 14.01 -12.04
N ALA A 135 1.75 13.92 -13.27
CA ALA A 135 0.93 14.95 -13.92
C ALA A 135 -0.50 15.05 -13.36
N ARG A 136 -1.02 14.01 -12.68
CA ARG A 136 -2.36 14.08 -12.07
C ARG A 136 -2.36 15.11 -10.94
N PRO A 137 -3.45 15.90 -10.78
CA PRO A 137 -3.61 16.84 -9.68
C PRO A 137 -4.03 16.12 -8.38
N ALA A 138 -3.34 15.04 -8.04
CA ALA A 138 -3.56 14.25 -6.84
C ALA A 138 -2.21 13.82 -6.24
N SER A 139 -2.14 13.74 -4.92
CA SER A 139 -0.94 13.22 -4.26
C SER A 139 -0.70 11.75 -4.68
N LEU A 140 0.48 11.49 -5.23
CA LEU A 140 0.92 10.14 -5.62
C LEU A 140 0.87 9.19 -4.42
N GLN A 141 1.39 9.63 -3.28
CA GLN A 141 1.42 8.83 -2.06
C GLN A 141 0.01 8.54 -1.54
N ALA A 142 -0.86 9.54 -1.46
CA ALA A 142 -2.23 9.34 -0.96
C ALA A 142 -3.06 8.46 -1.91
N TRP A 143 -2.82 8.55 -3.23
CA TRP A 143 -3.46 7.68 -4.21
C TRP A 143 -3.05 6.21 -3.99
N ASN A 144 -1.74 5.95 -3.88
CA ASN A 144 -1.22 4.60 -3.67
C ASN A 144 -1.64 4.04 -2.30
N LEU A 145 -1.64 4.86 -1.24
CA LEU A 145 -2.12 4.47 0.08
C LEU A 145 -3.59 4.05 0.02
N ALA A 146 -4.43 4.84 -0.64
CA ALA A 146 -5.84 4.51 -0.78
C ALA A 146 -6.06 3.18 -1.52
N ASP A 147 -5.37 2.96 -2.64
CA ASP A 147 -5.46 1.70 -3.40
C ASP A 147 -4.98 0.51 -2.56
N ASP A 148 -3.87 0.68 -1.85
CA ASP A 148 -3.26 -0.34 -0.99
C ASP A 148 -4.14 -0.68 0.22
N LEU A 149 -4.82 0.30 0.83
CA LEU A 149 -5.81 0.04 1.88
C LEU A 149 -7.00 -0.78 1.35
N GLY A 150 -7.45 -0.51 0.12
CA GLY A 150 -8.48 -1.31 -0.54
C GLY A 150 -8.06 -2.76 -0.77
N ARG A 151 -6.83 -2.96 -1.25
CA ARG A 151 -6.20 -4.27 -1.39
C ARG A 151 -6.07 -4.98 -0.03
N ALA A 152 -5.57 -4.28 0.98
CA ALA A 152 -5.34 -4.84 2.30
C ALA A 152 -6.65 -5.30 2.95
N ALA A 153 -7.72 -4.50 2.83
CA ALA A 153 -9.05 -4.88 3.31
C ALA A 153 -9.59 -6.14 2.60
N TYR A 154 -9.38 -6.27 1.28
CA TYR A 154 -9.77 -7.47 0.55
C TYR A 154 -9.00 -8.72 1.01
N LEU A 155 -7.68 -8.61 1.13
CA LEU A 155 -6.84 -9.72 1.58
C LEU A 155 -7.05 -10.05 3.04
N LEU A 156 -7.45 -9.09 3.88
CA LEU A 156 -7.85 -9.35 5.26
C LEU A 156 -9.01 -10.35 5.29
N LEU A 157 -10.05 -10.12 4.49
CA LEU A 157 -11.22 -10.98 4.47
C LEU A 157 -10.91 -12.38 3.92
N LEU A 158 -10.20 -12.47 2.80
CA LEU A 158 -10.07 -13.73 2.06
C LEU A 158 -8.78 -14.50 2.33
N ARG A 159 -7.76 -13.85 2.88
CA ARG A 159 -6.46 -14.47 3.15
C ARG A 159 -6.09 -14.52 4.62
N SER A 160 -6.62 -13.63 5.46
CA SER A 160 -6.36 -13.65 6.90
C SER A 160 -7.33 -14.53 7.67
N VAL A 161 -8.62 -14.53 7.31
CA VAL A 161 -9.66 -15.30 8.02
C VAL A 161 -9.41 -16.82 7.97
N PRO A 162 -9.10 -17.46 6.82
CA PRO A 162 -9.00 -18.91 6.79
C PRO A 162 -7.88 -19.50 7.67
N PRO A 163 -6.63 -18.98 7.66
CA PRO A 163 -5.60 -19.44 8.59
C PRO A 163 -6.00 -19.29 10.05
N THR A 164 -6.61 -18.16 10.44
CA THR A 164 -7.03 -17.91 11.82
C THR A 164 -8.11 -18.90 12.27
N LEU A 165 -9.12 -19.18 11.42
CA LEU A 165 -10.17 -20.14 11.74
C LEU A 165 -9.63 -21.58 11.87
N VAL A 166 -8.72 -21.98 10.99
CA VAL A 166 -8.07 -23.29 11.07
C VAL A 166 -7.20 -23.39 12.33
N GLY A 167 -6.46 -22.33 12.67
CA GLY A 167 -5.71 -22.26 13.92
C GLY A 167 -6.60 -22.40 15.14
N ALA A 168 -7.73 -21.69 15.17
CA ALA A 168 -8.72 -21.81 16.24
C ALA A 168 -9.29 -23.23 16.36
N ALA A 169 -9.66 -23.84 15.24
CA ALA A 169 -10.26 -25.17 15.22
C ALA A 169 -9.27 -26.30 15.60
N LEU A 170 -8.01 -26.21 15.16
CA LEU A 170 -7.03 -27.28 15.35
C LEU A 170 -6.17 -27.12 16.61
N PHE A 171 -5.92 -25.89 17.05
CA PHE A 171 -4.96 -25.61 18.12
C PHE A 171 -5.50 -24.77 19.27
N GLY A 172 -6.77 -24.36 19.23
CA GLY A 172 -7.36 -23.56 20.31
C GLY A 172 -6.72 -22.18 20.46
N VAL A 173 -6.53 -21.47 19.32
CA VAL A 173 -6.08 -20.07 19.31
C VAL A 173 -6.91 -19.23 20.29
N VAL A 174 -6.22 -18.43 21.09
CA VAL A 174 -6.82 -17.58 22.12
C VAL A 174 -7.56 -16.42 21.44
N PHE A 175 -8.73 -16.09 21.97
CA PHE A 175 -9.47 -14.90 21.56
C PHE A 175 -9.54 -13.91 22.73
N PRO A 176 -9.40 -12.60 22.48
CA PRO A 176 -9.56 -11.61 23.52
C PRO A 176 -10.93 -11.73 24.18
N ALA A 177 -10.94 -11.93 25.49
CA ALA A 177 -12.17 -12.01 26.28
C ALA A 177 -12.83 -10.64 26.44
N ASP A 178 -12.03 -9.57 26.52
CA ASP A 178 -12.52 -8.19 26.60
C ASP A 178 -12.84 -7.64 25.19
N PRO A 179 -14.10 -7.25 24.92
CA PRO A 179 -14.49 -6.62 23.66
C PRO A 179 -13.68 -5.36 23.29
N ALA A 180 -13.15 -4.62 24.27
CA ALA A 180 -12.35 -3.42 24.01
C ALA A 180 -11.04 -3.75 23.27
N VAL A 181 -10.45 -4.91 23.55
CA VAL A 181 -9.20 -5.38 22.91
C VAL A 181 -9.38 -5.54 21.41
N TRP A 182 -10.56 -5.94 20.93
CA TRP A 182 -10.85 -6.02 19.50
C TRP A 182 -10.80 -4.66 18.82
N GLY A 183 -11.27 -3.60 19.48
CA GLY A 183 -11.17 -2.23 19.00
C GLY A 183 -9.72 -1.76 18.90
N PHE A 184 -8.94 -1.98 19.97
CA PHE A 184 -7.52 -1.65 19.98
C PHE A 184 -6.71 -2.44 18.95
N PHE A 185 -7.00 -3.74 18.82
CA PHE A 185 -6.42 -4.59 17.79
C PHE A 185 -6.75 -4.08 16.39
N ALA A 186 -7.99 -3.69 16.11
CA ALA A 186 -8.38 -3.16 14.80
C ALA A 186 -7.61 -1.87 14.45
N VAL A 187 -7.44 -0.97 15.41
CA VAL A 187 -6.64 0.26 15.25
C VAL A 187 -5.16 -0.09 15.04
N SER A 188 -4.61 -0.96 15.88
CA SER A 188 -3.22 -1.41 15.80
C SER A 188 -2.92 -2.10 14.46
N PHE A 189 -3.82 -2.96 14.00
CA PHE A 189 -3.72 -3.62 12.69
C PHE A 189 -3.74 -2.61 11.54
N LEU A 190 -4.65 -1.62 11.57
CA LEU A 190 -4.72 -0.57 10.56
C LEU A 190 -3.43 0.25 10.53
N LEU A 191 -2.88 0.62 11.69
CA LEU A 191 -1.60 1.31 11.76
C LEU A 191 -0.46 0.43 11.23
N GLY A 192 -0.45 -0.87 11.52
CA GLY A 192 0.51 -1.83 10.96
C GLY A 192 0.45 -1.90 9.42
N VAL A 193 -0.75 -1.85 8.84
CA VAL A 193 -0.93 -1.75 7.37
C VAL A 193 -0.36 -0.43 6.83
N ILE A 194 -0.58 0.70 7.52
CA ILE A 194 -0.05 2.01 7.12
C ILE A 194 1.48 2.04 7.22
N VAL A 195 2.06 1.48 8.28
CA VAL A 195 3.52 1.36 8.45
C VAL A 195 4.12 0.48 7.35
N SER A 196 3.50 -0.68 7.07
CA SER A 196 3.87 -1.52 5.93
C SER A 196 3.83 -0.76 4.60
N PHE A 197 2.75 -0.01 4.35
CA PHE A 197 2.64 0.81 3.16
C PHE A 197 3.77 1.84 3.10
N GLY A 198 4.03 2.59 4.18
CA GLY A 198 5.07 3.61 4.22
C GLY A 198 6.45 3.04 3.89
N TRP A 199 6.79 1.89 4.47
CA TRP A 199 8.04 1.18 4.18
C TRP A 199 8.11 0.73 2.71
N ARG A 200 7.10 -0.01 2.22
CA ARG A 200 7.05 -0.48 0.83
C ARG A 200 7.05 0.66 -0.18
N TYR A 201 6.43 1.78 0.15
CA TYR A 201 6.39 2.98 -0.68
C TYR A 201 7.78 3.61 -0.83
N LEU A 202 8.55 3.71 0.25
CA LEU A 202 9.95 4.16 0.21
C LEU A 202 10.83 3.22 -0.61
N VAL A 203 10.67 1.91 -0.42
CA VAL A 203 11.36 0.89 -1.22
C VAL A 203 11.01 1.05 -2.70
N ALA A 204 9.73 1.23 -3.04
CA ALA A 204 9.33 1.42 -4.43
C ALA A 204 9.81 2.75 -5.02
N LEU A 205 9.88 3.82 -4.22
CA LEU A 205 10.44 5.11 -4.64
C LEU A 205 11.95 5.05 -4.91
N SER A 206 12.70 4.10 -4.34
CA SER A 206 14.14 3.99 -4.62
C SER A 206 14.43 3.74 -6.11
N SER A 207 13.48 3.16 -6.84
CA SER A 207 13.53 2.94 -8.29
C SER A 207 13.74 4.21 -9.13
N PHE A 208 13.45 5.40 -8.59
CA PHE A 208 13.78 6.66 -9.26
C PHE A 208 15.29 6.93 -9.30
N TRP A 209 16.07 6.32 -8.40
CA TRP A 209 17.52 6.52 -8.30
C TRP A 209 18.32 5.27 -8.64
N ILE A 210 17.76 4.09 -8.41
CA ILE A 210 18.44 2.81 -8.59
C ILE A 210 17.84 2.10 -9.80
N VAL A 211 18.70 1.75 -10.77
CA VAL A 211 18.29 1.03 -11.99
C VAL A 211 17.84 -0.40 -11.64
N ASP A 212 18.62 -1.11 -10.83
CA ASP A 212 18.29 -2.44 -10.34
C ASP A 212 17.78 -2.41 -8.89
N ASP A 213 16.46 -2.54 -8.74
CA ASP A 213 15.78 -2.53 -7.44
C ASP A 213 15.84 -3.86 -6.69
N ARG A 214 16.35 -4.95 -7.30
CA ARG A 214 16.37 -6.29 -6.69
C ARG A 214 17.06 -6.30 -5.34
N GLY A 215 18.22 -5.65 -5.22
CA GLY A 215 18.94 -5.53 -3.95
C GLY A 215 18.13 -4.81 -2.87
N THR A 216 17.40 -3.75 -3.25
CA THR A 216 16.53 -3.01 -2.31
C THR A 216 15.35 -3.87 -1.86
N GLN A 217 14.73 -4.61 -2.79
CA GLN A 217 13.63 -5.53 -2.48
C GLN A 217 14.11 -6.68 -1.57
N SER A 218 15.28 -7.27 -1.84
CA SER A 218 15.86 -8.31 -0.99
C SER A 218 16.18 -7.81 0.41
N LEU A 219 16.78 -6.62 0.54
CA LEU A 219 17.02 -6.01 1.85
C LEU A 219 15.71 -5.77 2.60
N SER A 220 14.71 -5.20 1.92
CA SER A 220 13.38 -4.99 2.48
C SER A 220 12.77 -6.30 2.99
N LEU A 221 12.84 -7.37 2.20
CA LEU A 221 12.33 -8.69 2.58
C LEU A 221 13.00 -9.20 3.86
N VAL A 222 14.33 -9.13 3.95
CA VAL A 222 15.07 -9.58 5.14
C VAL A 222 14.68 -8.78 6.38
N LEU A 223 14.61 -7.46 6.27
CA LEU A 223 14.23 -6.58 7.38
C LEU A 223 12.80 -6.86 7.85
N MET A 224 11.85 -6.99 6.91
CA MET A 224 10.46 -7.30 7.22
C MET A 224 10.31 -8.70 7.84
N MET A 225 11.03 -9.71 7.35
CA MET A 225 10.96 -11.07 7.89
C MET A 225 11.50 -11.16 9.31
N PHE A 226 12.63 -10.51 9.57
CA PHE A 226 13.34 -10.67 10.83
C PHE A 226 12.81 -9.74 11.93
N PHE A 227 12.68 -8.44 11.64
CA PHE A 227 12.35 -7.42 12.65
C PHE A 227 10.85 -7.21 12.85
N SER A 228 9.97 -7.92 12.14
CA SER A 228 8.53 -7.85 12.41
C SER A 228 8.03 -8.85 13.45
N GLY A 229 8.81 -9.90 13.72
CA GLY A 229 8.35 -11.06 14.50
C GLY A 229 7.81 -12.20 13.62
N MET A 230 7.85 -12.06 12.29
CA MET A 230 7.30 -13.04 11.35
C MET A 230 7.98 -14.41 11.46
N VAL A 231 9.29 -14.48 11.68
CA VAL A 231 10.01 -15.74 11.88
C VAL A 231 9.74 -16.28 13.29
N LEU A 232 10.00 -15.46 14.30
CA LEU A 232 9.85 -15.76 15.72
C LEU A 232 9.42 -14.50 16.46
N PRO A 233 8.63 -14.59 17.55
CA PRO A 233 8.28 -13.43 18.36
C PRO A 233 9.52 -12.65 18.79
N LEU A 234 9.48 -11.32 18.62
CA LEU A 234 10.60 -10.43 18.96
C LEU A 234 10.93 -10.45 20.46
N ASN A 235 9.98 -10.87 21.29
CA ASN A 235 10.17 -11.03 22.74
C ASN A 235 11.24 -12.08 23.07
N LEU A 236 11.58 -12.97 22.12
CA LEU A 236 12.65 -13.95 22.26
C LEU A 236 14.05 -13.37 22.09
N PHE A 237 14.17 -12.18 21.50
CA PHE A 237 15.49 -11.62 21.20
C PHE A 237 16.13 -11.10 22.49
N PRO A 238 17.40 -11.46 22.78
CA PRO A 238 18.01 -11.13 24.05
C PRO A 238 18.50 -9.67 24.12
N GLY A 239 18.48 -9.12 25.33
CA GLY A 239 19.16 -7.87 25.69
C GLY A 239 18.85 -6.68 24.78
N TRP A 240 19.90 -5.98 24.36
CA TRP A 240 19.79 -4.76 23.55
C TRP A 240 19.20 -5.02 22.16
N LEU A 241 19.40 -6.22 21.59
CA LEU A 241 18.89 -6.56 20.27
C LEU A 241 17.36 -6.68 20.28
N GLY A 242 16.79 -7.27 21.34
CA GLY A 242 15.34 -7.33 21.51
C GLY A 242 14.72 -5.95 21.70
N ALA A 243 15.34 -5.10 22.53
CA ALA A 243 14.90 -3.72 22.71
C ALA A 243 14.92 -2.93 21.38
N LEU A 244 16.01 -3.07 20.62
CA LEU A 244 16.13 -2.44 19.30
C LEU A 244 15.04 -2.97 18.36
N ALA A 245 14.92 -4.30 18.20
CA ALA A 245 13.96 -4.92 17.30
C ALA A 245 12.51 -4.46 17.59
N GLN A 246 12.12 -4.39 18.86
CA GLN A 246 10.79 -3.94 19.26
C GLN A 246 10.54 -2.44 19.06
N SER A 247 11.60 -1.63 18.95
CA SER A 247 11.49 -0.18 18.70
C SER A 247 11.43 0.19 17.21
N LEU A 248 11.84 -0.73 16.33
CA LEU A 248 11.93 -0.51 14.88
C LEU A 248 10.54 -0.55 14.20
N PRO A 249 10.40 0.05 13.00
CA PRO A 249 9.10 0.14 12.32
C PRO A 249 8.51 -1.22 11.95
N TRP A 250 9.32 -2.26 11.78
CA TRP A 250 8.80 -3.58 11.40
C TRP A 250 8.04 -4.26 12.55
N ALA A 251 8.41 -4.00 13.81
CA ALA A 251 7.66 -4.50 14.96
C ALA A 251 6.22 -3.97 14.97
N ALA A 252 6.02 -2.72 14.51
CA ALA A 252 4.71 -2.11 14.36
C ALA A 252 3.82 -2.80 13.32
N MET A 253 4.37 -3.66 12.45
CA MET A 253 3.60 -4.40 11.46
C MET A 253 2.99 -5.69 12.05
N VAL A 254 3.78 -6.57 12.67
CA VAL A 254 3.30 -7.90 13.10
C VAL A 254 3.33 -8.09 14.61
N GLN A 255 4.49 -7.88 15.25
CA GLN A 255 4.65 -8.08 16.69
C GLN A 255 3.63 -7.26 17.50
N ILE A 256 3.63 -5.94 17.34
CA ILE A 256 2.79 -5.06 18.15
C ILE A 256 1.29 -5.38 18.05
N PRO A 257 0.67 -5.53 16.86
CA PRO A 257 -0.74 -5.89 16.80
C PRO A 257 -1.03 -7.28 17.35
N ALA A 258 -0.12 -8.25 17.23
CA ALA A 258 -0.29 -9.55 17.86
C ALA A 258 -0.23 -9.46 19.39
N ASP A 259 0.68 -8.66 19.95
CA ASP A 259 0.81 -8.49 21.40
C ASP A 259 -0.37 -7.71 21.98
N VAL A 260 -0.91 -6.73 21.24
CA VAL A 260 -2.16 -6.03 21.60
C VAL A 260 -3.33 -7.02 21.63
N TYR A 261 -3.44 -7.88 20.62
CA TYR A 261 -4.47 -8.93 20.57
C TYR A 261 -4.34 -9.92 21.75
N LEU A 262 -3.13 -10.31 22.10
CA LEU A 262 -2.85 -11.22 23.21
C LEU A 262 -2.91 -10.55 24.61
N GLY A 263 -3.11 -9.23 24.68
CA GLY A 263 -3.07 -8.49 25.94
C GLY A 263 -1.67 -8.46 26.59
N LYS A 264 -0.61 -8.67 25.82
CA LYS A 264 0.79 -8.75 26.27
C LYS A 264 1.54 -7.43 26.16
N ARG A 265 0.87 -6.37 25.68
CA ARG A 265 1.48 -5.06 25.51
C ARG A 265 0.56 -3.93 25.95
N ASP A 266 1.17 -2.92 26.56
CA ASP A 266 0.48 -1.68 26.90
C ASP A 266 -0.06 -0.99 25.63
N VAL A 267 -1.38 -0.82 25.58
CA VAL A 267 -2.09 -0.32 24.39
C VAL A 267 -1.69 1.11 24.05
N PRO A 268 -1.67 2.08 24.99
CA PRO A 268 -1.22 3.45 24.70
C PRO A 268 0.19 3.50 24.10
N GLN A 269 1.16 2.80 24.70
CA GLN A 269 2.53 2.77 24.19
C GLN A 269 2.63 2.09 22.82
N ALA A 270 1.91 0.98 22.62
CA ALA A 270 1.84 0.28 21.34
C ALA A 270 1.34 1.20 20.23
N LEU A 271 0.18 1.83 20.45
CA LEU A 271 -0.44 2.72 19.45
C LEU A 271 0.40 3.97 19.21
N ALA A 272 1.03 4.54 20.26
CA ALA A 272 1.91 5.70 20.12
C ALA A 272 3.13 5.38 19.24
N LEU A 273 3.78 4.23 19.45
CA LEU A 273 4.91 3.80 18.64
C LEU A 273 4.51 3.52 17.18
N GLN A 274 3.37 2.85 16.97
CA GLN A 274 2.85 2.62 15.62
C GLN A 274 2.50 3.93 14.91
N LEU A 275 1.88 4.88 15.62
CA LEU A 275 1.53 6.20 15.09
C LEU A 275 2.79 7.01 14.75
N LEU A 276 3.81 6.97 15.60
CA LEU A 276 5.11 7.60 15.36
C LEU A 276 5.72 7.09 14.05
N TRP A 277 5.80 5.77 13.87
CA TRP A 277 6.37 5.19 12.66
C TRP A 277 5.50 5.41 11.42
N ALA A 278 4.18 5.35 11.56
CA ALA A 278 3.27 5.68 10.46
C ALA A 278 3.50 7.13 10.00
N ALA A 279 3.55 8.09 10.92
CA ALA A 279 3.80 9.49 10.62
C ALA A 279 5.19 9.70 10.01
N ALA A 280 6.24 9.10 10.60
CA ALA A 280 7.61 9.23 10.13
C ALA A 280 7.78 8.68 8.70
N LEU A 281 7.30 7.47 8.43
CA LEU A 281 7.42 6.84 7.09
C LEU A 281 6.58 7.57 6.04
N LEU A 282 5.38 8.04 6.40
CA LEU A 282 4.56 8.83 5.49
C LEU A 282 5.22 10.19 5.18
N ALA A 283 5.78 10.87 6.17
CA ALA A 283 6.50 12.12 5.99
C ALA A 283 7.76 11.93 5.12
N LEU A 284 8.57 10.91 5.40
CA LEU A 284 9.72 10.54 4.58
C LEU A 284 9.30 10.22 3.14
N GLY A 285 8.20 9.47 2.96
CA GLY A 285 7.65 9.17 1.65
C GLY A 285 7.23 10.43 0.89
N ALA A 286 6.59 11.40 1.56
CA ALA A 286 6.20 12.67 0.95
C ALA A 286 7.43 13.50 0.52
N LEU A 287 8.48 13.55 1.35
CA LEU A 287 9.75 14.21 1.03
C LEU A 287 10.45 13.54 -0.16
N ALA A 288 10.52 12.20 -0.15
CA ALA A 288 11.09 11.42 -1.24
C ALA A 288 10.30 11.61 -2.54
N THR A 289 8.96 11.66 -2.50
CA THR A 289 8.14 11.97 -3.68
C THR A 289 8.45 13.36 -4.24
N ARG A 290 8.67 14.37 -3.38
CA ARG A 290 9.07 15.71 -3.83
C ARG A 290 10.42 15.70 -4.52
N ALA A 291 11.39 14.96 -3.98
CA ALA A 291 12.70 14.79 -4.59
C ALA A 291 12.61 14.05 -5.94
N ALA A 292 11.82 12.97 -6.01
CA ALA A 292 11.59 12.18 -7.22
C ALA A 292 10.99 13.03 -8.36
N ARG A 293 10.03 13.92 -8.05
CA ARG A 293 9.44 14.85 -9.03
C ARG A 293 10.48 15.73 -9.71
N ARG A 294 11.49 16.22 -8.98
CA ARG A 294 12.54 17.07 -9.55
C ARG A 294 13.39 16.31 -10.57
N LYS A 295 13.60 15.01 -10.37
CA LYS A 295 14.42 14.18 -11.26
C LYS A 295 13.72 13.87 -12.60
N VAL A 296 12.40 13.68 -12.57
CA VAL A 296 11.61 13.41 -13.78
C VAL A 296 11.53 14.64 -14.69
N VAL A 297 11.42 15.84 -14.11
CA VAL A 297 11.41 17.10 -14.89
C VAL A 297 12.70 17.27 -15.70
N VAL A 298 13.86 16.85 -15.16
CA VAL A 298 15.15 16.94 -15.87
C VAL A 298 15.25 15.99 -17.08
N GLN A 299 14.45 14.92 -17.13
CA GLN A 299 14.46 13.95 -18.23
C GLN A 299 13.36 14.20 -19.27
N GLY A 300 12.37 15.06 -18.96
CA GLY A 300 11.20 15.32 -19.80
C GLY A 300 11.19 16.67 -20.54
N GLY A 301 12.16 17.57 -20.26
CA GLY A 301 12.17 18.95 -20.74
C GLY A 301 11.46 19.92 -19.79
#